data_AF-A0A0N4XP47-F1
#
_entry.id   AF-A0A0N4XP47-F1
#
_cell.length_a   1.000
_cell.length_b   1.000
_cell.length_c   1.000
_cell.angle_alpha   90.00
_cell.angle_beta   90.00
_cell.angle_gamma   90.00
#
_symmetry.space_group_name_H-M   'P 1'
#
loop_
_entity.id
_entity.type
_entity.pdbx_description
1 polymer ?
#
loop_
_entity_poly.entity_id
_entity_poly.type
_entity_poly.pdbx_seq_one_letter_code
_entity_poly.pdbx_strand_id
1 'polypeptide(L)'
;MLDKAKDKKATVRVALGEALDAVSETCGAERLAKDLCEHLAKPSPQSKQCLCEFITRYFVRQTNVSLEFAKAVLPTVVKLASDSDPSVRDAACSCLGSARRLMAKGLDGFLVPIISEKAKLEKIEEYCKEATKLHEEFLASRPQRASTADLASSDIAESSVSSYRSR
;
A
#
# COMPACT_ATOMS: atom_id res chain seq x y z
N MET A 1 -0.03 -15.44 -11.35
CA MET A 1 0.79 -15.36 -10.12
C MET A 1 -0.04 -15.55 -8.85
N LEU A 2 -1.24 -14.98 -8.78
CA LEU A 2 -2.11 -15.06 -7.59
C LEU A 2 -2.48 -16.49 -7.17
N ASP A 3 -2.51 -17.47 -8.07
CA ASP A 3 -2.70 -18.88 -7.71
C ASP A 3 -1.60 -19.43 -6.79
N LYS A 4 -0.46 -18.76 -6.65
CA LYS A 4 0.60 -19.09 -5.69
C LYS A 4 0.33 -18.58 -4.27
N ALA A 5 -0.69 -17.76 -4.06
CA ALA A 5 -1.03 -17.25 -2.72
C ALA A 5 -1.43 -18.38 -1.75
N LYS A 6 -1.94 -19.51 -2.28
CA LYS A 6 -2.27 -20.71 -1.49
C LYS A 6 -1.07 -21.62 -1.19
N ASP A 7 0.15 -21.27 -1.62
CA ASP A 7 1.31 -22.12 -1.40
C ASP A 7 1.57 -22.31 0.10
N LYS A 8 1.94 -23.52 0.52
CA LYS A 8 2.18 -23.83 1.93
C LYS A 8 3.48 -23.22 2.44
N LYS A 9 4.47 -23.00 1.56
CA LYS A 9 5.77 -22.43 1.92
C LYS A 9 5.64 -20.92 2.10
N ALA A 10 5.93 -20.44 3.31
CA ALA A 10 5.90 -19.01 3.61
C ALA A 10 6.83 -18.22 2.68
N THR A 11 8.01 -18.75 2.34
CA THR A 11 8.96 -18.11 1.41
C THR A 11 8.37 -17.85 0.02
N VAL A 12 7.53 -18.76 -0.49
CA VAL A 12 6.84 -18.58 -1.78
C VAL A 12 5.80 -17.46 -1.67
N ARG A 13 5.07 -17.40 -0.56
CA ARG A 13 4.06 -16.35 -0.33
C ARG A 13 4.71 -14.97 -0.12
N VAL A 14 5.86 -14.90 0.55
CA VAL A 14 6.66 -13.67 0.70
C VAL A 14 7.12 -13.18 -0.67
N ALA A 15 7.76 -14.04 -1.47
CA ALA A 15 8.20 -13.68 -2.81
C ALA A 15 7.03 -13.26 -3.73
N LEU A 16 5.86 -13.90 -3.59
CA LEU A 16 4.64 -13.45 -4.28
C LEU A 16 4.22 -12.05 -3.84
N GLY A 17 4.27 -11.77 -2.54
CA GLY A 17 3.98 -10.46 -1.98
C GLY A 17 4.87 -9.37 -2.56
N GLU A 18 6.18 -9.60 -2.58
CA GLU A 18 7.17 -8.68 -3.17
C GLU A 18 6.93 -8.46 -4.68
N ALA A 19 6.59 -9.53 -5.41
CA ALA A 19 6.25 -9.44 -6.82
C ALA A 19 4.97 -8.60 -7.05
N LEU A 20 3.94 -8.80 -6.22
CA LEU A 20 2.72 -7.99 -6.27
C LEU A 20 2.99 -6.53 -5.92
N ASP A 21 3.90 -6.29 -4.96
CA ASP A 21 4.31 -4.95 -4.58
C ASP A 21 4.95 -4.22 -5.78
N ALA A 22 5.91 -4.84 -6.46
CA ALA A 22 6.52 -4.28 -7.68
C ALA A 22 5.51 -4.10 -8.83
N VAL A 23 4.57 -5.03 -9.01
CA VAL A 23 3.50 -4.89 -10.01
C VAL A 23 2.60 -3.69 -9.70
N SER A 24 2.28 -3.48 -8.42
CA SER A 24 1.41 -2.37 -7.99
C SER A 24 2.01 -0.98 -8.21
N GLU A 25 3.33 -0.88 -8.38
CA GLU A 25 4.01 0.39 -8.70
C GLU A 25 3.90 0.78 -10.18
N THR A 26 3.66 -0.20 -11.05
CA THR A 26 3.66 -0.01 -12.51
C THR A 26 2.28 -0.20 -13.15
N CYS A 27 1.34 -0.80 -12.41
CA CYS A 27 -0.03 -1.06 -12.86
C CYS A 27 -1.03 -0.19 -12.10
N GLY A 28 -1.99 0.39 -12.82
CA GLY A 28 -3.15 1.06 -12.20
C GLY A 28 -3.88 0.09 -11.26
N ALA A 29 -4.29 0.60 -10.10
CA ALA A 29 -4.89 -0.18 -9.02
C ALA A 29 -6.13 -0.96 -9.48
N GLU A 30 -6.86 -0.42 -10.44
CA GLU A 30 -8.07 -0.95 -11.03
C GLU A 30 -7.82 -2.30 -11.72
N ARG A 31 -6.64 -2.47 -12.33
CA ARG A 31 -6.25 -3.72 -13.00
C ARG A 31 -6.00 -4.88 -12.03
N LEU A 32 -5.68 -4.57 -10.77
CA LEU A 32 -5.43 -5.57 -9.73
C LEU A 32 -6.72 -5.97 -9.02
N ALA A 33 -7.65 -5.04 -8.86
CA ALA A 33 -8.83 -5.21 -8.00
C ALA A 33 -9.68 -6.44 -8.34
N LYS A 34 -9.97 -6.65 -9.64
CA LYS A 34 -10.80 -7.78 -10.09
C LYS A 34 -10.18 -9.12 -9.70
N ASP A 35 -8.93 -9.35 -10.09
CA ASP A 35 -8.25 -10.62 -9.88
C ASP A 35 -8.01 -10.91 -8.39
N LEU A 36 -7.74 -9.86 -7.59
CA LEU A 36 -7.63 -9.96 -6.13
C LEU A 36 -8.96 -10.43 -5.52
N CYS A 37 -10.07 -9.78 -5.88
CA CYS A 37 -11.39 -10.16 -5.37
C CYS A 37 -11.78 -11.59 -5.76
N GLU A 38 -11.50 -12.01 -7.00
CA GLU A 38 -11.72 -13.39 -7.44
C GLU A 38 -10.92 -14.40 -6.60
N HIS A 39 -9.68 -14.08 -6.22
CA HIS A 39 -8.86 -14.96 -5.39
C HIS A 39 -9.22 -14.92 -3.90
N LEU A 40 -9.62 -13.76 -3.36
CA LEU A 40 -10.10 -13.62 -1.98
C LEU A 40 -11.40 -14.40 -1.74
N ALA A 41 -12.22 -14.60 -2.79
CA ALA A 41 -13.43 -15.40 -2.72
C ALA A 41 -13.17 -16.92 -2.69
N LYS A 42 -11.97 -17.39 -3.05
CA LYS A 42 -11.63 -18.82 -3.04
C LYS A 42 -11.54 -19.34 -1.59
N PRO A 43 -11.97 -20.59 -1.30
CA PRO A 43 -11.95 -21.16 0.05
C PRO A 43 -10.54 -21.64 0.45
N SER A 44 -9.58 -20.72 0.50
CA SER A 44 -8.20 -20.99 0.95
C SER A 44 -7.78 -19.94 1.99
N PRO A 45 -7.67 -20.32 3.27
CA PRO A 45 -7.18 -19.42 4.31
C PRO A 45 -5.81 -18.83 4.00
N GLN A 46 -4.88 -19.64 3.49
CA GLN A 46 -3.54 -19.20 3.11
C GLN A 46 -3.58 -18.14 2.01
N SER A 47 -4.42 -18.36 1.00
CA SER A 47 -4.61 -17.38 -0.08
C SER A 47 -5.22 -16.09 0.45
N LYS A 48 -6.27 -16.17 1.28
CA LYS A 48 -6.95 -15.00 1.85
C LYS A 48 -6.01 -14.18 2.73
N GLN A 49 -5.29 -14.85 3.64
CA GLN A 49 -4.28 -14.22 4.50
C GLN A 49 -3.22 -13.50 3.66
N CYS A 50 -2.59 -14.20 2.71
CA CYS A 50 -1.53 -13.64 1.87
C CYS A 50 -1.99 -12.42 1.07
N LEU A 51 -3.21 -12.45 0.53
CA LEU A 51 -3.75 -11.34 -0.24
C LEU A 51 -4.18 -10.16 0.65
N CYS A 52 -4.73 -10.41 1.85
CA CYS A 52 -4.95 -9.35 2.83
C CYS A 52 -3.63 -8.68 3.22
N GLU A 53 -2.56 -9.44 3.48
CA GLU A 53 -1.23 -8.91 3.80
C GLU A 53 -0.66 -8.07 2.66
N PHE A 54 -0.86 -8.49 1.41
CA PHE A 54 -0.50 -7.66 0.25
C PHE A 54 -1.29 -6.35 0.21
N ILE A 55 -2.62 -6.39 0.40
CA ILE A 55 -3.45 -5.18 0.37
C ILE A 55 -3.07 -4.24 1.53
N THR A 56 -2.73 -4.78 2.70
CA THR A 56 -2.15 -3.99 3.81
C THR A 56 -0.92 -3.23 3.35
N ARG A 57 0.07 -3.92 2.75
CA ARG A 57 1.30 -3.26 2.26
C ARG A 57 1.00 -2.25 1.15
N TYR A 58 0.08 -2.58 0.24
CA TYR A 58 -0.37 -1.68 -0.82
C TYR A 58 -0.89 -0.37 -0.24
N PHE A 59 -1.87 -0.44 0.68
CA PHE A 59 -2.37 0.75 1.36
C PHE A 59 -1.26 1.43 2.15
N VAL A 60 -0.38 0.67 2.82
CA VAL A 60 0.71 1.25 3.60
C VAL A 60 1.58 2.18 2.76
N ARG A 61 1.86 1.83 1.50
CA ARG A 61 2.69 2.64 0.59
C ARG A 61 1.98 3.84 -0.04
N GLN A 62 0.64 3.90 -0.03
CA GLN A 62 -0.09 5.00 -0.66
C GLN A 62 -0.12 6.26 0.22
N THR A 63 0.00 7.43 -0.40
CA THR A 63 -0.28 8.72 0.25
C THR A 63 -1.73 9.17 0.02
N ASN A 64 -2.32 8.78 -1.12
CA ASN A 64 -3.69 9.12 -1.49
C ASN A 64 -4.53 7.85 -1.69
N VAL A 65 -5.81 7.92 -1.37
CA VAL A 65 -6.72 6.79 -1.57
C VAL A 65 -7.20 6.73 -3.03
N SER A 66 -7.07 5.55 -3.66
CA SER A 66 -7.89 5.20 -4.82
C SER A 66 -9.25 4.71 -4.32
N LEU A 67 -10.28 5.55 -4.44
CA LEU A 67 -11.65 5.22 -4.02
C LEU A 67 -12.23 4.06 -4.84
N GLU A 68 -11.85 3.93 -6.11
CA GLU A 68 -12.27 2.83 -6.97
C GLU A 68 -11.72 1.49 -6.46
N PHE A 69 -10.41 1.43 -6.18
CA PHE A 69 -9.79 0.25 -5.59
C PHE A 69 -10.39 -0.09 -4.23
N ALA A 70 -10.53 0.91 -3.34
CA ALA A 70 -11.10 0.73 -2.01
C ALA A 70 -12.54 0.17 -2.08
N LYS A 71 -13.39 0.72 -2.96
CA LYS A 71 -14.76 0.22 -3.17
C LYS A 71 -14.79 -1.21 -3.70
N ALA A 72 -13.82 -1.60 -4.51
CA ALA A 72 -13.74 -2.96 -5.04
C ALA A 72 -13.33 -3.98 -3.96
N VAL A 73 -12.31 -3.67 -3.14
CA VAL A 73 -11.71 -4.68 -2.23
C VAL A 73 -12.29 -4.67 -0.82
N LEU A 74 -12.61 -3.50 -0.24
CA LEU A 74 -12.99 -3.39 1.17
C LEU A 74 -14.26 -4.18 1.55
N PRO A 75 -15.32 -4.26 0.71
CA PRO A 75 -16.49 -5.08 1.03
C PRO A 75 -16.15 -6.56 1.25
N THR A 76 -15.17 -7.09 0.51
CA THR A 76 -14.68 -8.46 0.69
C THR A 76 -13.86 -8.58 1.97
N VAL A 77 -12.94 -7.65 2.22
CA VAL A 77 -12.10 -7.65 3.42
C VAL A 77 -12.93 -7.56 4.70
N VAL A 78 -13.99 -6.74 4.73
CA VAL A 78 -14.90 -6.65 5.89
C VAL A 78 -15.54 -8.00 6.21
N LYS A 79 -15.92 -8.79 5.20
CA LYS A 79 -16.43 -10.16 5.41
C LYS A 79 -15.34 -11.08 5.98
N LEU A 80 -14.10 -10.93 5.52
CA LEU A 80 -12.96 -11.74 5.98
C LEU A 80 -12.56 -11.45 7.44
N ALA A 81 -12.90 -10.29 7.99
CA ALA A 81 -12.74 -10.02 9.43
C ALA A 81 -13.58 -10.97 10.32
N SER A 82 -14.54 -11.70 9.73
CA SER A 82 -15.36 -12.72 10.37
C SER A 82 -15.09 -14.14 9.82
N ASP A 83 -13.97 -14.35 9.12
CA ASP A 83 -13.61 -15.68 8.59
C ASP A 83 -13.44 -16.71 9.71
N SER A 84 -13.68 -17.99 9.41
CA SER A 84 -13.45 -19.11 10.33
C SER A 84 -11.99 -19.20 10.80
N ASP A 85 -11.03 -18.86 9.94
CA ASP A 85 -9.61 -18.96 10.25
C ASP A 85 -9.11 -17.70 10.99
N PRO A 86 -8.49 -17.83 12.18
CA PRO A 86 -8.00 -16.69 12.95
C PRO A 86 -6.93 -15.86 12.23
N SER A 87 -6.08 -16.49 11.41
CA SER A 87 -5.04 -15.76 10.66
C SER A 87 -5.64 -14.89 9.56
N VAL A 88 -6.74 -15.34 8.96
CA VAL A 88 -7.49 -14.55 7.96
C VAL A 88 -8.17 -13.36 8.61
N ARG A 89 -8.80 -13.56 9.79
CA ARG A 89 -9.41 -12.45 10.55
C ARG A 89 -8.39 -11.40 10.95
N ASP A 90 -7.24 -11.84 11.43
CA ASP A 90 -6.12 -10.97 11.82
C ASP A 90 -5.62 -10.13 10.64
N ALA A 91 -5.30 -10.79 9.52
CA ALA A 91 -4.85 -10.13 8.30
C ALA A 91 -5.93 -9.18 7.72
N ALA A 92 -7.21 -9.53 7.81
CA ALA A 92 -8.30 -8.65 7.38
C ALA A 92 -8.42 -7.41 8.27
N CYS A 93 -8.32 -7.54 9.60
CA CYS A 93 -8.28 -6.39 10.50
C CYS A 93 -7.06 -5.50 10.24
N SER A 94 -5.89 -6.08 9.96
CA SER A 94 -4.69 -5.34 9.56
C SER A 94 -4.91 -4.56 8.26
N CYS A 95 -5.53 -5.19 7.26
CA CYS A 95 -5.90 -4.54 6.02
C CYS A 95 -6.87 -3.37 6.24
N LEU A 96 -7.90 -3.55 7.07
CA LEU A 96 -8.85 -2.48 7.42
C LEU A 96 -8.16 -1.33 8.20
N GLY A 97 -7.23 -1.64 9.10
CA GLY A 97 -6.42 -0.64 9.81
C GLY A 97 -5.56 0.19 8.86
N SER A 98 -4.91 -0.45 7.88
CA SER A 98 -4.14 0.29 6.86
C SER A 98 -5.03 1.17 5.97
N ALA A 99 -6.26 0.75 5.66
CA ALA A 99 -7.24 1.56 4.95
C ALA A 99 -7.75 2.73 5.83
N ARG A 100 -7.93 2.50 7.14
CA ARG A 100 -8.34 3.53 8.12
C ARG A 100 -7.36 4.68 8.14
N ARG A 101 -6.05 4.40 8.07
CA ARG A 101 -5.01 5.45 7.98
C ARG A 101 -5.23 6.38 6.78
N LEU A 102 -5.56 5.83 5.62
CA LEU A 102 -5.74 6.61 4.38
C LEU A 102 -7.08 7.33 4.30
N MET A 103 -8.14 6.69 4.80
CA MET A 103 -9.51 7.13 4.59
C MET A 103 -10.11 7.85 5.80
N ALA A 104 -9.51 7.71 6.98
CA ALA A 104 -10.04 8.18 8.26
C ALA A 104 -11.52 7.77 8.41
N LYS A 105 -12.41 8.75 8.59
CA LYS A 105 -13.87 8.56 8.69
C LYS A 105 -14.50 7.99 7.40
N GLY A 106 -13.83 8.12 6.26
CA GLY A 106 -14.28 7.53 5.00
C GLY A 106 -14.39 6.00 5.04
N LEU A 107 -13.69 5.33 5.97
CA LEU A 107 -13.83 3.89 6.17
C LEU A 107 -15.15 3.49 6.85
N ASP A 108 -15.79 4.39 7.61
CA ASP A 108 -16.94 4.06 8.47
C ASP A 108 -18.10 3.44 7.68
N GLY A 109 -18.33 3.91 6.46
CA GLY A 109 -19.38 3.37 5.58
C GLY A 109 -19.18 1.89 5.21
N PHE A 110 -17.93 1.40 5.20
CA PHE A 110 -17.62 0.00 4.94
C PHE A 110 -17.76 -0.87 6.20
N LEU A 111 -17.57 -0.29 7.39
CA LEU A 111 -17.55 -1.01 8.67
C LEU A 111 -18.94 -1.27 9.25
N VAL A 112 -20.00 -0.70 8.65
CA VAL A 112 -21.40 -0.92 9.07
C VAL A 112 -21.73 -2.39 9.38
N PRO A 113 -21.31 -3.39 8.58
CA PRO A 113 -21.60 -4.80 8.86
C PRO A 113 -20.99 -5.36 10.16
N ILE A 114 -19.94 -4.72 10.69
CA ILE A 114 -19.22 -5.14 11.90
C ILE A 114 -19.23 -4.05 12.99
N ILE A 115 -20.08 -3.03 12.88
CA ILE A 115 -20.08 -1.86 13.76
C ILE A 115 -20.42 -2.19 15.22
N SER A 116 -21.13 -3.30 15.46
CA SER A 116 -21.43 -3.79 16.81
C SER A 116 -20.29 -4.59 17.44
N GLU A 117 -19.26 -4.95 16.67
CA GLU A 117 -18.16 -5.80 17.11
C GLU A 117 -16.99 -4.98 17.67
N LYS A 118 -17.18 -4.44 18.89
CA LYS A 118 -16.23 -3.51 19.54
C LYS A 118 -14.77 -3.99 19.50
N ALA A 119 -14.52 -5.25 19.85
CA ALA A 119 -13.17 -5.82 19.84
C ALA A 119 -12.51 -5.81 18.45
N LYS A 120 -13.29 -5.98 17.37
CA LYS A 120 -12.76 -5.86 16.00
C LYS A 120 -12.45 -4.43 15.65
N LEU A 121 -13.31 -3.49 16.04
CA LEU A 121 -13.10 -2.06 15.81
C LEU A 121 -11.86 -1.55 16.56
N GLU A 122 -11.68 -1.94 17.83
CA GLU A 122 -10.48 -1.62 18.62
C GLU A 122 -9.21 -2.16 17.93
N LYS A 123 -9.25 -3.41 17.46
CA LYS A 123 -8.14 -4.02 16.73
C LYS A 123 -7.83 -3.29 15.40
N ILE A 124 -8.84 -2.83 14.68
CA ILE A 124 -8.65 -2.01 13.46
C ILE A 124 -7.95 -0.69 13.80
N GLU A 125 -8.30 -0.05 14.92
CA GLU A 125 -7.62 1.17 15.37
C GLU A 125 -6.17 0.93 15.82
N GLU A 126 -5.89 -0.22 16.44
CA GLU A 126 -4.51 -0.64 16.75
C GLU A 126 -3.68 -0.80 15.46
N TYR A 127 -4.21 -1.53 14.47
CA TYR A 127 -3.53 -1.67 13.18
C TYR A 127 -3.45 -0.36 12.40
N CYS A 128 -4.37 0.57 12.59
CA CYS A 128 -4.25 1.92 12.01
C CYS A 128 -3.00 2.62 12.55
N LYS A 129 -2.74 2.54 13.87
CA LYS A 129 -1.52 3.12 14.48
C LYS A 129 -0.26 2.43 13.96
N GLU A 130 -0.28 1.11 13.81
CA GLU A 130 0.84 0.36 13.24
C GLU A 130 1.08 0.75 11.77
N ALA A 131 0.02 0.81 10.96
CA ALA A 131 0.10 1.21 9.56
C ALA A 131 0.57 2.67 9.37
N THR A 132 0.34 3.55 10.33
CA THR A 132 0.91 4.91 10.37
C THR A 132 2.43 4.85 10.53
N LYS A 133 2.94 4.10 11.51
CA LYS A 133 4.38 3.95 11.72
C LYS A 133 5.07 3.34 10.50
N LEU A 134 4.49 2.28 9.94
CA LEU A 134 5.00 1.65 8.72
C LEU A 134 4.99 2.60 7.52
N HIS A 135 4.04 3.55 7.46
CA HIS A 135 4.04 4.58 6.42
C HIS A 135 5.22 5.54 6.57
N GLU A 136 5.46 6.01 7.80
CA GLU A 136 6.52 6.95 8.12
C GLU A 136 7.89 6.33 7.80
N GLU A 137 8.09 5.07 8.17
CA GLU A 137 9.28 4.28 7.82
C GLU A 137 9.41 4.11 6.30
N PHE A 138 8.30 3.82 5.60
CA PHE A 138 8.30 3.74 4.13
C PHE A 138 8.70 5.08 3.50
N LEU A 139 8.17 6.21 3.97
CA LEU A 139 8.55 7.52 3.46
C LEU A 139 10.01 7.87 3.76
N ALA A 140 10.51 7.53 4.94
CA ALA A 140 11.89 7.79 5.36
C ALA A 140 12.93 6.95 4.58
N SER A 141 12.55 5.74 4.15
CA SER A 141 13.44 4.84 3.38
C SER A 141 13.52 5.17 1.89
N ARG A 142 12.62 6.02 1.36
CA ARG A 142 12.68 6.42 -0.04
C ARG A 142 13.91 7.31 -0.27
N PRO A 143 14.81 6.98 -1.22
CA PRO A 143 15.90 7.88 -1.55
C PRO A 143 15.31 9.21 -2.00
N GLN A 144 15.70 10.31 -1.31
CA GLN A 144 15.41 11.66 -1.79
C GLN A 144 15.91 11.74 -3.22
N ARG A 145 15.01 11.85 -4.20
CA ARG A 145 15.39 12.29 -5.54
C ARG A 145 16.09 13.63 -5.33
N ALA A 146 17.40 13.67 -5.52
CA ALA A 146 18.15 14.90 -5.57
C ALA A 146 17.39 15.82 -6.54
N SER A 147 16.89 16.93 -6.02
CA SER A 147 16.30 17.97 -6.83
C SER A 147 17.40 18.46 -7.76
N THR A 148 17.27 18.16 -9.06
CA THR A 148 18.08 18.80 -10.10
C THR A 148 17.60 20.24 -10.22
N ALA A 149 17.98 21.09 -9.27
CA ALA A 149 17.70 22.52 -9.27
C ALA A 149 18.96 23.39 -9.04
N ASP A 150 20.16 22.79 -8.89
CA ASP A 150 21.42 23.52 -8.65
C ASP A 150 22.48 23.24 -9.73
N LEU A 151 22.16 23.49 -11.01
CA LEU A 151 23.18 23.54 -12.08
C LEU A 151 23.09 24.81 -12.94
N ALA A 152 22.44 25.87 -12.45
CA ALA A 152 22.35 27.14 -13.16
C ALA A 152 22.75 28.33 -12.28
N SER A 153 24.02 28.37 -11.85
CA SER A 153 24.61 29.61 -11.27
C SER A 153 26.14 29.52 -11.06
N SER A 154 26.90 29.61 -12.16
CA SER A 154 28.29 30.13 -12.27
C SER A 154 28.78 29.69 -13.65
N ASP A 155 28.89 30.54 -14.67
CA ASP A 155 29.84 31.64 -14.76
C ASP A 155 29.32 32.75 -15.68
N ILE A 156 29.06 33.93 -15.13
CA ILE A 156 29.20 35.20 -15.85
C ILE A 156 30.04 36.10 -14.95
N ALA A 157 31.35 36.12 -15.19
CA ALA A 157 32.25 37.15 -14.68
C ALA A 157 33.28 37.48 -15.77
N GLU A 158 32.84 38.36 -16.66
CA GLU A 158 33.56 39.53 -17.16
C GLU A 158 35.11 39.52 -17.09
N SER A 159 35.75 39.46 -18.26
CA SER A 159 37.14 39.87 -18.46
C SER A 159 37.17 40.84 -19.65
N SER A 160 37.01 42.12 -19.34
CA SER A 160 37.45 43.21 -20.20
C SER A 160 38.87 43.57 -19.78
N VAL A 161 39.88 43.40 -20.65
CA VAL A 161 41.03 44.31 -20.84
C VAL A 161 41.86 43.87 -22.07
N SER A 162 42.13 44.85 -22.94
CA SER A 162 43.21 44.93 -23.95
C SER A 162 42.94 44.39 -25.37
N SER A 163 42.29 45.24 -26.19
CA SER A 163 42.57 45.30 -27.63
C SER A 163 43.29 46.61 -27.93
N TYR A 164 44.50 46.51 -28.46
CA TYR A 164 45.11 47.30 -29.55
C TYR A 164 46.63 47.45 -29.34
N ARG A 165 47.41 46.58 -29.99
CA ARG A 165 48.68 46.96 -30.63
C ARG A 165 49.17 45.87 -31.61
N SER A 166 49.50 46.36 -32.81
CA SER A 166 50.33 45.73 -33.85
C SER A 166 49.68 44.65 -34.73
N ARG A 167 49.23 45.03 -35.93
CA ARG A 167 50.06 44.99 -37.14
C ARG A 167 49.43 45.84 -38.25
#